data_AF-A0A8T7AEZ0-F1
#
_entry.id   AF-A0A8T7AEZ0-F1
#
_cell.length_a   1.000
_cell.length_b   1.000
_cell.length_c   1.000
_cell.angle_alpha   90.00
_cell.angle_beta   90.00
_cell.angle_gamma   90.00
#
_symmetry.space_group_name_H-M   'P 1'
#
loop_
_entity.id
_entity.type
_entity.pdbx_description
1 polymer ?
#
loop_
_entity_poly.entity_id
_entity_poly.type
_entity_poly.pdbx_seq_one_letter_code
_entity_poly.pdbx_strand_id
1 'polypeptide(L)'
;MESRANNVLIAMMMLAVIMLVWNRATNAALQLVEQTYEIDSTSIERWPLAGDGNLIIRPCEGCDSVILKVDADTRYLTSFGGTAISLEELLELKTQIRGRSGVDAFVFYRADDSTVTRLVLDVD
;
A
#
# COMPACT_ATOMS: atom_id res chain seq x y z
N MET A 1 23.93 -6.63 57.85
CA MET A 1 23.24 -7.52 56.89
C MET A 1 22.07 -6.84 56.17
N GLU A 2 21.58 -5.67 56.61
CA GLU A 2 20.48 -4.91 55.96
C GLU A 2 20.76 -4.37 54.55
N SER A 3 21.98 -3.96 54.24
CA SER A 3 22.31 -3.31 52.95
C SER A 3 22.11 -4.22 51.73
N ARG A 4 22.28 -5.54 51.88
CA ARG A 4 22.07 -6.50 50.79
C ARG A 4 20.59 -6.69 50.45
N ALA A 5 19.71 -6.67 51.45
CA ALA A 5 18.28 -6.81 51.24
C ALA A 5 17.70 -5.60 50.49
N ASN A 6 18.20 -4.39 50.80
CA ASN A 6 17.74 -3.17 50.15
C ASN A 6 18.13 -3.11 48.66
N ASN A 7 19.34 -3.56 48.33
CA ASN A 7 19.81 -3.59 46.93
C ASN A 7 19.04 -4.61 46.08
N VAL A 8 18.61 -5.73 46.66
CA VAL A 8 17.78 -6.73 45.98
C VAL A 8 16.38 -6.17 45.70
N LEU A 9 15.80 -5.45 46.67
CA LEU A 9 14.46 -4.87 46.54
C LEU A 9 14.42 -3.78 45.47
N ILE A 10 15.45 -2.93 45.42
CA ILE A 10 15.64 -1.91 44.38
C ILE A 10 15.80 -2.54 43.00
N ALA A 11 16.59 -3.61 42.88
CA ALA A 11 16.78 -4.31 41.61
C ALA A 11 15.47 -4.95 41.10
N MET A 12 14.67 -5.54 41.99
CA MET A 12 13.36 -6.12 41.62
C MET A 12 12.35 -5.04 41.19
N MET A 13 12.32 -3.89 41.87
CA MET A 13 11.45 -2.77 41.45
C MET A 13 11.86 -2.22 40.08
N MET A 14 13.16 -2.03 39.83
CA MET A 14 13.63 -1.57 38.51
C MET A 14 13.27 -2.56 37.41
N LEU A 15 13.43 -3.86 37.65
CA LEU A 15 13.06 -4.90 36.67
C LEU A 15 11.55 -4.87 36.37
N ALA A 16 10.71 -4.69 37.38
CA ALA A 16 9.25 -4.59 37.21
C ALA A 16 8.85 -3.35 36.38
N VAL A 17 9.51 -2.21 36.59
CA VAL A 17 9.28 -0.99 35.79
C VAL A 17 9.71 -1.20 34.34
N ILE A 18 10.86 -1.82 34.09
CA ILE A 18 11.34 -2.13 32.73
C ILE A 18 10.34 -3.04 32.00
N MET A 19 9.81 -4.07 32.67
CA MET A 19 8.81 -4.96 32.07
C MET A 19 7.49 -4.24 31.73
N LEU A 20 7.05 -3.29 32.57
CA LEU A 20 5.83 -2.50 32.31
C LEU A 20 5.97 -1.53 31.13
N VAL A 21 7.18 -0.96 30.94
CA VAL A 21 7.45 -0.04 29.82
C VAL A 21 7.57 -0.81 28.50
N TRP A 22 8.18 -2.00 28.49
CA TRP A 22 8.32 -2.79 27.26
C TRP A 22 7.00 -3.36 26.73
N ASN A 23 6.03 -3.66 27.59
CA ASN A 23 4.75 -4.23 27.15
C ASN A 23 3.85 -3.23 26.39
N ARG A 24 4.19 -1.93 26.38
CA ARG A 24 3.49 -0.91 25.58
C ARG A 24 4.16 -0.62 24.23
N ALA A 25 5.34 -1.20 23.99
CA ALA A 25 6.11 -1.00 22.76
C ALA A 25 5.96 -2.15 21.74
N THR A 26 5.07 -3.12 22.01
CA THR A 26 4.56 -4.05 20.99
C THR A 26 3.60 -3.28 20.10
N ASN A 27 4.19 -2.54 19.18
CA ASN A 27 3.52 -1.91 18.06
C ASN A 27 2.55 -2.91 17.43
N ALA A 28 1.28 -2.52 17.34
CA ALA A 28 0.34 -3.10 16.42
C ALA A 28 0.94 -2.94 15.01
N ALA A 29 1.69 -3.94 14.57
CA ALA A 29 1.97 -4.14 13.16
C ALA A 29 0.63 -4.52 12.52
N LEU A 30 -0.20 -3.51 12.28
CA LEU A 30 -1.40 -3.63 11.48
C LEU A 30 -0.91 -4.05 10.09
N GLN A 31 -0.90 -5.35 9.82
CA GLN A 31 -0.62 -5.85 8.48
C GLN A 31 -1.73 -5.32 7.59
N LEU A 32 -1.41 -4.31 6.78
CA LEU A 32 -2.30 -3.89 5.71
C LEU A 32 -2.39 -5.07 4.75
N VAL A 33 -3.53 -5.76 4.75
CA VAL A 33 -3.78 -6.85 3.81
C VAL A 33 -4.11 -6.22 2.47
N GLU A 34 -3.06 -5.95 1.69
CA GLU A 34 -3.19 -5.52 0.31
C GLU A 34 -3.38 -6.75 -0.59
N GLN A 35 -4.26 -6.61 -1.57
CA GLN A 35 -4.38 -7.51 -2.71
C GLN A 35 -3.84 -6.82 -3.96
N THR A 36 -3.54 -7.61 -4.99
CA THR A 36 -2.94 -7.10 -6.22
C THR A 36 -3.62 -7.70 -7.43
N TYR A 37 -3.95 -6.85 -8.40
CA TYR A 37 -4.19 -7.27 -9.78
C TYR A 37 -2.95 -6.98 -10.62
N GLU A 38 -2.49 -7.97 -11.35
CA GLU A 38 -1.47 -7.86 -12.40
C GLU A 38 -2.20 -8.02 -13.73
N ILE A 39 -2.23 -6.96 -14.53
CA ILE A 39 -3.00 -6.87 -15.77
C ILE A 39 -2.21 -6.12 -16.83
N ASP A 40 -2.48 -6.37 -18.11
CA ASP A 40 -2.01 -5.46 -19.16
C ASP A 40 -2.73 -4.10 -19.02
N SER A 41 -2.01 -2.99 -19.24
CA SER A 41 -2.55 -1.63 -19.11
C SER A 41 -3.79 -1.35 -19.99
N THR A 42 -3.97 -2.11 -21.08
CA THR A 42 -5.16 -2.06 -21.94
C THR A 42 -6.41 -2.63 -21.27
N SER A 43 -6.24 -3.43 -20.21
CA SER A 43 -7.32 -3.97 -19.38
C SER A 43 -7.87 -2.95 -18.36
N ILE A 44 -7.26 -1.76 -18.27
CA ILE A 44 -7.82 -0.64 -17.51
C ILE A 44 -8.85 0.08 -18.39
N GLU A 45 -10.12 -0.23 -18.14
CA GLU A 45 -11.26 0.32 -18.87
C GLU A 45 -11.48 1.81 -18.59
N ARG A 46 -11.24 2.25 -17.35
CA ARG A 46 -11.36 3.65 -16.95
C ARG A 46 -10.27 4.02 -15.96
N TRP A 47 -9.56 5.09 -16.28
CA TRP A 47 -8.50 5.65 -15.45
C TRP A 47 -9.08 6.71 -14.50
N PRO A 48 -8.53 6.85 -13.27
CA PRO A 48 -8.89 7.95 -12.39
C PRO A 48 -8.50 9.27 -13.07
N LEU A 49 -9.43 10.23 -13.09
CA LEU A 49 -9.19 11.58 -13.65
C LEU A 49 -8.97 12.63 -12.55
N ALA A 50 -9.18 12.24 -11.29
CA ALA A 50 -9.02 13.06 -10.10
C ALA A 50 -8.58 12.17 -8.92
N GLY A 51 -8.07 12.79 -7.87
CA GLY A 51 -7.61 12.13 -6.65
C GLY A 51 -8.73 11.59 -5.75
N ASP A 52 -9.99 11.58 -6.18
CA ASP A 52 -11.15 11.05 -5.45
C ASP A 52 -12.10 10.25 -6.37
N GLY A 53 -11.53 9.62 -7.42
CA GLY A 53 -12.26 8.94 -8.47
C GLY A 53 -12.39 7.43 -8.31
N ASN A 54 -12.64 6.77 -9.45
CA ASN A 54 -12.63 5.31 -9.55
C ASN A 54 -11.68 4.87 -10.66
N LEU A 55 -10.95 3.79 -10.39
CA LEU A 55 -10.24 2.99 -11.38
C LEU A 55 -11.14 1.79 -11.73
N ILE A 56 -11.42 1.58 -13.02
CA ILE A 56 -12.19 0.42 -13.48
C ILE A 56 -11.27 -0.45 -14.31
N ILE A 57 -11.16 -1.71 -13.91
CA ILE A 57 -10.33 -2.71 -14.57
C ILE A 57 -11.16 -3.92 -14.97
N ARG A 58 -10.68 -4.65 -15.96
CA ARG A 58 -11.15 -6.00 -16.27
C ARG A 58 -9.99 -6.98 -16.06
N PRO A 59 -9.96 -7.75 -14.96
CA PRO A 59 -8.78 -8.55 -14.61
C PRO A 59 -8.41 -9.63 -15.61
N CYS A 60 -9.39 -10.14 -16.37
CA CYS A 60 -9.18 -11.20 -17.36
C CYS A 60 -10.18 -11.10 -18.51
N GLU A 61 -9.90 -11.75 -19.63
CA GLU A 61 -10.87 -11.88 -20.71
C GLU A 61 -12.11 -12.67 -20.24
N GLY A 62 -13.29 -12.05 -20.35
CA GLY A 62 -14.55 -12.63 -19.88
C GLY A 62 -14.84 -12.45 -18.38
N CYS A 63 -13.91 -11.91 -17.59
CA CYS A 63 -14.19 -11.47 -16.23
C CYS A 63 -15.12 -10.24 -16.22
N ASP A 64 -15.91 -10.12 -15.16
CA ASP A 64 -16.64 -8.88 -14.86
C ASP A 64 -15.67 -7.73 -14.54
N SER A 65 -16.09 -6.50 -14.85
CA SER A 65 -15.32 -5.31 -14.48
C SER A 65 -15.32 -5.09 -12.96
N VAL A 66 -14.17 -4.72 -12.43
CA VAL A 66 -13.97 -4.40 -11.01
C VAL A 66 -13.81 -2.89 -10.87
N ILE A 67 -14.55 -2.30 -9.93
CA ILE A 67 -14.47 -0.87 -9.60
C ILE A 67 -13.67 -0.71 -8.30
N LEU A 68 -12.56 0.02 -8.38
CA LEU A 68 -11.69 0.31 -7.25
C LEU A 68 -11.72 1.82 -6.98
N LYS A 69 -11.74 2.19 -5.70
CA LYS A 69 -11.76 3.59 -5.28
C LYS A 69 -10.35 4.15 -5.32
N VAL A 70 -10.20 5.37 -5.79
CA VAL A 70 -8.94 6.12 -5.73
C VAL A 70 -9.15 7.30 -4.81
N ASP A 71 -8.19 7.53 -3.93
CA ASP A 71 -8.19 8.66 -3.01
C ASP A 71 -6.87 9.44 -3.06
N ALA A 72 -6.76 10.48 -2.23
CA ALA A 72 -5.59 11.34 -2.18
C ALA A 72 -4.32 10.63 -1.69
N ASP A 73 -4.46 9.48 -1.01
CA ASP A 73 -3.36 8.69 -0.48
C ASP A 73 -2.87 7.64 -1.50
N THR A 74 -3.57 7.47 -2.63
CA THR A 74 -3.17 6.57 -3.72
C THR A 74 -1.85 7.01 -4.33
N ARG A 75 -0.86 6.12 -4.35
CA ARG A 75 0.47 6.40 -4.94
C ARG A 75 0.58 5.85 -6.37
N TYR A 76 1.14 6.64 -7.27
CA TYR A 76 1.37 6.25 -8.66
C TYR A 76 2.86 6.04 -8.89
N LEU A 77 3.26 4.96 -9.56
CA LEU A 77 4.66 4.60 -9.81
C LEU A 77 4.85 4.13 -11.25
N THR A 78 6.06 4.29 -11.78
CA THR A 78 6.44 3.79 -13.11
C THR A 78 7.18 2.46 -13.09
N SER A 79 7.55 1.97 -11.89
CA SER A 79 8.23 0.68 -11.69
C SER A 79 8.17 0.27 -10.22
N PHE A 80 8.48 -0.99 -9.94
CA PHE A 80 8.56 -1.50 -8.56
C PHE A 80 9.70 -0.83 -7.78
N GLY A 81 9.35 -0.07 -6.75
CA GLY A 81 10.31 0.67 -5.94
C GLY A 81 10.78 1.99 -6.57
N GLY A 82 10.18 2.40 -7.69
CA GLY A 82 10.39 3.71 -8.29
C GLY A 82 9.90 4.86 -7.42
N THR A 83 10.25 6.09 -7.83
CA THR A 83 9.73 7.30 -7.20
C THR A 83 8.25 7.47 -7.52
N ALA A 84 7.47 7.89 -6.53
CA ALA A 84 6.07 8.20 -6.76
C ALA A 84 5.93 9.41 -7.70
N ILE A 85 5.03 9.31 -8.67
CA ILE A 85 4.65 10.38 -9.60
C ILE A 85 3.25 10.90 -9.26
N SER A 86 2.92 12.07 -9.81
CA SER A 86 1.58 12.64 -9.74
C SER A 86 0.58 11.89 -10.63
N LEU A 87 -0.71 12.07 -10.37
CA LEU A 87 -1.77 11.55 -11.25
C LEU A 87 -1.69 12.16 -12.66
N GLU A 88 -1.33 13.44 -12.77
CA GLU A 88 -1.15 14.11 -14.06
C GLU A 88 -0.06 13.44 -14.90
N GLU A 89 1.12 13.22 -14.31
CA GLU A 89 2.22 12.49 -14.96
C GLU A 89 1.82 11.07 -15.37
N LEU A 90 1.05 10.36 -14.54
CA LEU A 90 0.54 9.04 -14.90
C LEU A 90 -0.39 9.09 -16.13
N LEU A 91 -1.28 10.08 -16.19
CA LEU A 91 -2.21 10.26 -17.31
C LEU A 91 -1.48 10.68 -18.60
N GLU A 92 -0.40 11.46 -18.48
CA GLU A 92 0.51 11.75 -19.59
C GLU A 92 1.20 10.46 -20.09
N LEU A 93 1.78 9.66 -19.19
CA LEU A 93 2.40 8.37 -19.53
C LEU A 93 1.43 7.43 -20.21
N LYS A 94 0.22 7.28 -19.66
CA LYS A 94 -0.90 6.53 -20.28
C LYS A 94 -1.13 6.96 -21.73
N THR A 95 -1.07 8.27 -22.01
CA THR A 95 -1.27 8.80 -23.37
C THR A 95 -0.13 8.41 -24.30
N GLN A 96 1.12 8.39 -23.80
CA GLN A 96 2.30 8.00 -24.57
C GLN A 96 2.32 6.50 -24.91
N ILE A 97 1.84 5.65 -24.01
CA ILE A 97 1.79 4.19 -24.21
C ILE A 97 0.52 3.73 -24.92
N ARG A 98 -0.38 4.64 -25.30
CA ARG A 98 -1.68 4.28 -25.87
C ARG A 98 -1.51 3.39 -27.11
N GLY A 99 -2.07 2.19 -27.05
CA GLY A 99 -2.02 1.22 -28.15
C GLY A 99 -0.76 0.36 -28.18
N ARG A 100 0.15 0.51 -27.21
CA ARG A 100 1.20 -0.48 -26.96
C ARG A 100 0.61 -1.64 -26.15
N SER A 101 0.88 -2.86 -26.58
CA SER A 101 0.63 -4.08 -25.81
C SER A 101 1.88 -4.47 -25.03
N GLY A 102 1.71 -5.18 -23.91
CA GLY A 102 2.84 -5.66 -23.09
C GLY A 102 3.39 -4.59 -22.16
N VAL A 103 2.54 -3.62 -21.77
CA VAL A 103 2.82 -2.70 -20.66
C VAL A 103 2.03 -3.22 -19.48
N ASP A 104 2.72 -3.70 -18.46
CA ASP A 104 2.08 -4.29 -17.28
C ASP A 104 1.63 -3.19 -16.32
N ALA A 105 0.46 -3.40 -15.72
CA ALA A 105 -0.10 -2.56 -14.69
C ALA A 105 -0.39 -3.40 -13.44
N PHE A 106 0.12 -2.92 -12.29
CA PHE A 106 -0.08 -3.55 -11.00
C PHE A 106 -0.93 -2.66 -10.11
N VAL A 107 -2.12 -3.14 -9.77
CA VAL A 107 -3.09 -2.42 -8.96
C VAL A 107 -3.14 -3.02 -7.57
N PHE A 108 -2.52 -2.34 -6.60
CA PHE A 108 -2.59 -2.71 -5.20
C PHE A 108 -3.77 -2.03 -4.54
N TYR A 109 -4.56 -2.79 -3.78
CA TYR A 109 -5.75 -2.26 -3.13
C TYR A 109 -6.01 -2.95 -1.79
N ARG A 110 -6.73 -2.27 -0.90
CA ARG A 110 -7.19 -2.88 0.36
C ARG A 110 -8.48 -3.66 0.10
N ALA A 111 -8.52 -4.89 0.60
CA ALA A 111 -9.65 -5.78 0.37
C ALA A 111 -10.93 -5.39 1.14
N ASP A 112 -10.79 -4.64 2.24
CA ASP A 112 -11.90 -4.23 3.10
C ASP A 112 -12.80 -3.17 2.45
N ASP A 113 -12.21 -2.22 1.73
CA ASP A 113 -12.93 -1.07 1.17
C ASP A 113 -12.73 -0.85 -0.33
N SER A 114 -11.91 -1.68 -0.96
CA SER A 114 -11.53 -1.62 -2.38
C SER A 114 -10.82 -0.32 -2.79
N THR A 115 -10.12 0.31 -1.85
CA THR A 115 -9.33 1.51 -2.12
C THR A 115 -7.96 1.14 -2.66
N VAL A 116 -7.60 1.70 -3.80
CA VAL A 116 -6.28 1.58 -4.42
C VAL A 116 -5.26 2.25 -3.51
N THR A 117 -4.21 1.53 -3.13
CA THR A 117 -3.11 2.09 -2.35
C THR A 117 -1.94 2.47 -3.26
N ARG A 118 -1.74 1.69 -4.33
CA ARG A 118 -0.70 1.89 -5.32
C ARG A 118 -1.17 1.45 -6.70
N LEU A 119 -0.81 2.23 -7.71
CA LEU A 119 -0.91 1.85 -9.11
C LEU A 119 0.47 1.98 -9.75
N VAL A 120 1.04 0.85 -10.16
CA VAL A 120 2.31 0.79 -10.88
C VAL A 120 2.00 0.59 -12.36
N LEU A 121 2.57 1.42 -13.22
CA LEU A 121 2.51 1.26 -14.67
C LEU A 121 3.94 1.01 -15.15
N ASP A 122 4.27 -0.25 -15.42
CA ASP A 122 5.62 -0.69 -15.77
C ASP A 122 5.86 -0.51 -17.27
N VAL A 123 6.69 0.48 -17.62
CA VAL A 123 6.94 0.94 -18.99
C VAL A 123 8.33 0.57 -19.52
N ASP A 124 9.10 -0.21 -18.76
CA ASP A 124 10.48 -0.61 -19.07
C ASP A 124 10.57 -1.78 -20.08
#